data_AF-A0A7T5CFU2-F1
#
_entry.id   AF-A0A7T5CFU2-F1
#
_cell.length_a   1.000
_cell.length_b   1.000
_cell.length_c   1.000
_cell.angle_alpha   90.00
_cell.angle_beta   90.00
_cell.angle_gamma   90.00
#
_symmetry.space_group_name_H-M   'P 1'
#
loop_
_entity.id
_entity.type
_entity.pdbx_description
1 polymer ?
#
loop_
_entity_poly.entity_id
_entity_poly.type
_entity_poly.pdbx_seq_one_letter_code
_entity_poly.pdbx_strand_id
1 'polypeptide(L)'
;MIVRISDAETLGQLVRAARLSQRLTRDEVARGTSLSPSFITDVEAGKATTQLGKVLHLLRELGVLLSAEAYDIEPWIENLTAIKKRRVRK
;
A
#
# COMPACT_ATOMS: atom_id res chain seq x y z
N MET A 1 7.12 -11.31 9.71
CA MET A 1 6.09 -12.14 9.04
C MET A 1 5.86 -11.55 7.66
N ILE A 2 5.74 -12.38 6.62
CA ILE A 2 5.44 -11.94 5.25
C ILE A 2 4.02 -12.40 4.93
N VAL A 3 3.20 -11.51 4.37
CA VAL A 3 1.82 -11.79 3.93
C VAL A 3 1.77 -11.65 2.42
N ARG A 4 1.27 -12.69 1.74
CA ARG A 4 1.02 -12.63 0.29
C ARG A 4 -0.26 -11.85 0.05
N ILE A 5 -0.17 -10.80 -0.78
CA ILE A 5 -1.29 -9.93 -1.12
C ILE A 5 -1.62 -10.18 -2.59
N SER A 6 -2.77 -10.80 -2.85
CA SER A 6 -3.30 -11.07 -4.21
C SER A 6 -4.35 -10.06 -4.67
N ASP A 7 -4.97 -9.35 -3.72
CA ASP A 7 -6.13 -8.48 -3.95
C ASP A 7 -6.20 -7.35 -2.91
N ALA A 8 -7.09 -6.40 -3.17
CA ALA A 8 -7.30 -5.24 -2.31
C ALA A 8 -7.88 -5.61 -0.94
N GLU A 9 -8.68 -6.68 -0.85
CA GLU A 9 -9.27 -7.14 0.42
C GLU A 9 -8.19 -7.64 1.37
N THR A 10 -7.28 -8.48 0.89
CA THR A 10 -6.15 -9.00 1.67
C THR A 10 -5.26 -7.86 2.16
N LEU A 11 -5.01 -6.86 1.32
CA LEU A 11 -4.29 -5.66 1.73
C LEU A 11 -5.06 -4.86 2.80
N GLY A 12 -6.37 -4.70 2.63
CA GLY A 12 -7.25 -4.02 3.58
C GLY A 12 -7.28 -4.70 4.95
N GLN A 13 -7.31 -6.03 4.98
CA GLN A 13 -7.25 -6.79 6.24
C GLN A 13 -5.89 -6.64 6.93
N LEU A 14 -4.78 -6.61 6.17
CA LEU A 14 -3.46 -6.32 6.72
C LEU A 14 -3.40 -4.92 7.36
N VAL A 15 -3.93 -3.90 6.68
CA VAL A 15 -4.05 -2.53 7.20
C VAL A 15 -4.86 -2.51 8.49
N ARG A 16 -6.02 -3.17 8.50
CA ARG A 16 -6.89 -3.27 9.68
C ARG A 16 -6.20 -3.96 10.84
N ALA A 17 -5.51 -5.07 10.60
CA ALA A 17 -4.77 -5.80 11.61
C ALA A 17 -3.65 -4.93 12.22
N ALA A 18 -2.90 -4.21 11.37
CA ALA A 18 -1.86 -3.28 11.82
C ALA A 18 -2.44 -2.18 12.73
N ARG A 19 -3.54 -1.54 12.31
CA ARG A 19 -4.22 -0.53 13.14
C ARG A 19 -4.71 -1.09 14.48
N LEU A 20 -5.37 -2.24 14.47
CA LEU A 20 -5.91 -2.86 15.68
C LEU A 20 -4.81 -3.30 16.65
N SER A 21 -3.65 -3.76 16.14
CA SER A 21 -2.49 -4.11 16.98
C SER A 21 -1.96 -2.92 17.78
N GLN A 22 -2.13 -1.72 17.25
CA GLN A 22 -1.74 -0.45 17.88
C GLN A 22 -2.86 0.16 18.74
N ARG A 23 -4.03 -0.49 18.81
CA ARG A 23 -5.23 -0.02 19.55
C ARG A 23 -5.76 1.34 19.08
N LEU A 24 -5.50 1.70 17.82
CA LEU A 24 -5.95 2.96 17.25
C LEU A 24 -7.34 2.81 16.62
N THR A 25 -8.18 3.82 16.79
CA THR A 25 -9.40 4.04 16.02
C THR A 25 -9.07 4.60 14.64
N ARG A 26 -10.02 4.54 13.69
CA ARG A 26 -9.82 5.15 12.37
C ARG A 26 -9.65 6.67 12.48
N ASP A 27 -10.36 7.30 13.41
CA ASP A 27 -10.27 8.73 13.64
C ASP A 27 -8.92 9.14 14.24
N GLU A 28 -8.32 8.32 15.10
CA GLU A 28 -6.96 8.57 15.63
C GLU A 28 -5.91 8.53 14.52
N VAL A 29 -5.99 7.53 13.64
CA VAL A 29 -5.11 7.46 12.47
C VAL A 29 -5.35 8.64 11.53
N ALA A 30 -6.61 9.03 11.30
CA ALA A 30 -6.93 10.19 10.49
C ALA A 30 -6.37 11.49 11.08
N ARG A 31 -6.45 11.70 12.40
CA ARG A 31 -5.90 12.89 13.07
C ARG A 31 -4.38 13.00 12.96
N GLY A 32 -3.68 11.86 12.93
CA GLY A 32 -2.23 11.81 12.76
C GLY A 32 -1.75 11.91 11.31
N THR A 33 -2.66 11.96 10.34
CA THR A 33 -2.32 11.88 8.91
C THR A 33 -3.11 12.89 8.08
N SER A 34 -2.86 12.94 6.77
CA SER A 34 -3.66 13.75 5.83
C SER A 34 -4.88 13.01 5.26
N LEU A 35 -5.25 11.87 5.85
CA LEU A 35 -6.27 10.95 5.33
C LEU A 35 -7.61 11.12 6.07
N SER A 36 -8.72 10.93 5.36
CA SER A 36 -10.05 10.96 5.99
C SER A 36 -10.38 9.61 6.66
N PRO A 37 -11.20 9.59 7.73
CA PRO A 37 -11.70 8.34 8.32
C PRO A 37 -12.46 7.46 7.32
N SER A 38 -13.16 8.08 6.37
CA SER A 38 -13.85 7.38 5.27
C SER A 38 -12.87 6.68 4.33
N PHE A 39 -11.73 7.31 4.03
CA PHE A 39 -10.68 6.69 3.23
C PHE A 39 -10.09 5.48 3.95
N ILE A 40 -9.80 5.58 5.24
CA ILE A 40 -9.29 4.45 6.04
C ILE A 40 -10.33 3.32 6.07
N THR A 41 -11.61 3.64 6.19
CA THR A 41 -12.71 2.66 6.12
C THR A 41 -12.76 1.95 4.77
N ASP A 42 -12.69 2.70 3.67
CA ASP A 42 -12.68 2.17 2.31
C ASP A 42 -11.48 1.23 2.08
N VAL A 43 -10.29 1.61 2.57
CA VAL A 43 -9.07 0.78 2.46
C VAL A 43 -9.21 -0.50 3.26
N GLU A 44 -9.65 -0.43 4.53
CA GLU A 44 -9.83 -1.61 5.37
C GLU A 44 -10.93 -2.55 4.86
N ALA A 45 -11.88 -2.03 4.10
CA ALA A 45 -12.91 -2.81 3.40
C ALA A 45 -12.42 -3.40 2.06
N GLY A 46 -11.19 -3.11 1.65
CA GLY A 46 -10.62 -3.65 0.40
C GLY A 46 -11.15 -3.00 -0.87
N LYS A 47 -11.62 -1.75 -0.80
CA LYS A 47 -12.17 -1.06 -1.97
C LYS A 47 -11.11 -0.92 -3.07
N ALA A 48 -11.34 -1.58 -4.20
CA ALA A 48 -10.41 -1.65 -5.34
C ALA A 48 -10.12 -0.28 -5.99
N THR A 49 -10.99 0.71 -5.80
CA THR A 49 -10.86 2.07 -6.38
C THR A 49 -10.15 3.06 -5.46
N THR A 50 -9.56 2.60 -4.35
CA THR A 50 -8.78 3.46 -3.46
C THR A 50 -7.50 3.95 -4.14
N GLN A 51 -7.12 5.19 -3.85
CA GLN A 51 -5.91 5.78 -4.43
C GLN A 51 -4.66 5.12 -3.84
N LEU A 52 -3.96 4.31 -4.64
CA LEU A 52 -2.78 3.55 -4.22
C LEU A 52 -1.74 4.40 -3.49
N GLY A 53 -1.44 5.61 -3.96
CA GLY A 53 -0.48 6.50 -3.30
C GLY A 53 -0.85 6.83 -1.85
N LYS A 54 -2.15 7.01 -1.56
CA LYS A 54 -2.65 7.24 -0.19
C LYS A 54 -2.66 5.95 0.64
N VAL A 55 -2.89 4.80 0.02
CA VAL A 55 -2.76 3.50 0.68
C VAL A 55 -1.31 3.27 1.13
N LEU A 56 -0.34 3.55 0.26
CA LEU A 56 1.09 3.46 0.60
C LEU A 56 1.49 4.44 1.71
N HIS A 57 0.91 5.64 1.73
CA HIS A 57 1.08 6.57 2.84
C HIS A 57 0.52 5.97 4.14
N LEU A 58 -0.72 5.49 4.15
CA LEU A 58 -1.35 4.86 5.31
C LEU A 58 -0.52 3.68 5.86
N LEU A 59 -0.03 2.81 4.98
CA LEU A 59 0.83 1.67 5.36
C LEU A 59 2.08 2.15 6.10
N ARG A 60 2.73 3.21 5.59
CA ARG A 60 3.92 3.80 6.23
C ARG A 60 3.60 4.32 7.62
N GLU A 61 2.50 5.05 7.77
CA GLU A 61 2.06 5.60 9.06
C GLU A 61 1.74 4.51 10.08
N LEU A 62 1.22 3.37 9.62
CA LEU A 62 0.97 2.19 10.46
C LEU A 62 2.20 1.30 10.64
N GLY A 63 3.38 1.69 10.15
CA GLY A 63 4.62 0.91 10.26
C GLY A 63 4.63 -0.39 9.43
N VAL A 64 3.80 -0.47 8.39
CA VAL A 64 3.73 -1.61 7.47
C VAL A 64 4.64 -1.39 6.27
N LEU A 65 5.63 -2.26 6.10
CA LEU A 65 6.49 -2.28 4.92
C LEU A 65 5.86 -3.15 3.84
N LEU A 66 5.65 -2.57 2.65
CA LEU A 66 5.23 -3.31 1.45
C LEU A 66 6.44 -3.55 0.55
N SER A 67 6.74 -4.83 0.29
CA SER A 67 7.76 -5.27 -0.66
C SER A 67 7.10 -5.99 -1.84
N ALA A 68 7.71 -5.89 -3.01
CA ALA A 68 7.34 -6.65 -4.19
C ALA A 68 8.50 -7.56 -4.59
N GLU A 69 8.16 -8.81 -4.91
CA GLU A 69 9.05 -9.74 -5.58
C GLU A 69 8.64 -9.80 -7.04
N ALA A 70 9.62 -9.76 -7.93
CA ALA A 70 9.41 -9.87 -9.35
C ALA A 70 10.44 -10.82 -9.94
N TYR A 71 10.01 -11.61 -10.92
CA TYR A 71 10.79 -12.65 -11.55
C TYR A 71 10.90 -12.32 -13.04
N ASP A 72 12.03 -12.65 -13.66
CA ASP A 72 12.29 -12.49 -15.10
C ASP A 72 12.25 -11.04 -15.61
N ILE A 73 12.48 -10.06 -14.71
CA ILE A 73 12.54 -8.63 -15.05
C ILE A 73 13.92 -8.01 -14.82
N GLU A 74 14.95 -8.82 -14.60
CA GLU A 74 16.33 -8.41 -14.29
C GLU A 74 16.89 -7.38 -15.29
N PRO A 75 16.69 -7.49 -16.62
CA PRO A 75 17.19 -6.49 -17.58
C PRO A 75 16.60 -5.08 -17.38
N TRP A 76 15.50 -4.98 -16.63
CA TRP A 76 14.75 -3.75 -16.39
C TRP A 76 14.99 -3.18 -14.99
N ILE A 77 15.46 -3.97 -14.02
CA ILE A 77 15.63 -3.55 -12.62
C ILE A 77 16.90 -2.72 -12.39
N GLU A 78 17.95 -2.88 -13.21
CA GLU A 78 19.27 -2.28 -12.98
C GLU A 78 19.25 -0.75 -12.78
N ASN A 79 18.21 -0.08 -13.27
CA ASN A 79 17.88 1.29 -12.88
C ASN A 79 16.36 1.55 -13.00
N LEU A 80 15.59 1.34 -11.93
CA LEU A 80 14.16 1.73 -11.86
C LEU A 80 13.91 3.20 -12.24
N THR A 81 14.88 4.07 -11.97
CA THR A 81 14.88 5.49 -12.39
C THR A 81 15.15 5.69 -13.89
N ALA A 82 15.90 4.79 -14.53
CA ALA A 82 16.20 4.84 -15.97
C ALA A 82 15.07 4.27 -16.84
N ILE A 83 14.20 3.40 -16.31
CA ILE A 83 13.00 2.90 -17.01
C ILE A 83 12.17 4.07 -17.55
N LYS A 84 12.03 5.17 -16.78
CA LYS A 84 11.26 6.36 -17.18
C LYS A 84 11.70 7.00 -18.51
N LYS A 85 12.93 6.74 -18.98
CA LYS A 85 13.49 7.32 -20.22
C LYS A 85 13.51 6.36 -21.40
N ARG A 86 13.29 5.05 -21.19
CA ARG A 86 13.32 4.04 -22.25
C ARG A 86 11.93 3.92 -22.89
N ARG A 87 11.76 4.44 -24.11
CA ARG A 87 10.58 4.14 -24.95
C ARG A 87 10.82 2.84 -25.69
N VAL A 88 9.89 1.89 -25.58
CA VAL A 88 9.84 0.76 -26.52
C VAL A 88 9.48 1.36 -27.88
N ARG A 89 10.43 1.34 -28.82
CA ARG A 89 10.12 1.61 -30.22
C ARG A 89 9.56 0.32 -30.80
N LYS A 90 8.33 0.40 -31.33
CA LYS A 90 7.70 -0.69 -32.07
C LYS A 90 8.32 -0.78 -33.47
#